data_AF-A0A2E8NQQ7-F1
#
_entry.id   AF-A0A2E8NQQ7-F1
#
_cell.length_a   1.000
_cell.length_b   1.000
_cell.length_c   1.000
_cell.angle_alpha   90.00
_cell.angle_beta   90.00
_cell.angle_gamma   90.00
#
_symmetry.space_group_name_H-M   'P 1'
#
loop_
_entity.id
_entity.type
_entity.pdbx_description
1 polymer ?
#
loop_
_entity_poly.entity_id
_entity_poly.type
_entity_poly.pdbx_seq_one_letter_code
_entity_poly.pdbx_strand_id
1 'polypeptide(L)'
;MIDTILDPMIWLVIVGLAHAVMGVIIPLDWSDDTSKMVGGYMLLTTVTMLYAAFMMEGEEQARLALVIAGPVWVWFVIMCSQSLEWTMGENKTTMTWKENAPPLFIWGMCALSGLLGSGWL
;
A
#
# COMPACT_ATOMS: atom_id res chain seq x y z
N MET A 1 -0.59 21.14 -12.19
CA MET A 1 -1.79 20.45 -11.63
C MET A 1 -1.59 18.95 -11.69
N ILE A 2 -1.20 18.39 -12.84
CA ILE A 2 -0.79 16.98 -12.93
C ILE A 2 0.47 16.68 -12.11
N ASP A 3 1.44 17.60 -12.08
CA ASP A 3 2.67 17.45 -11.28
C ASP A 3 2.37 17.35 -9.78
N THR A 4 1.37 18.12 -9.32
CA THR A 4 0.87 18.04 -7.93
C THR A 4 0.13 16.73 -7.68
N ILE A 5 -0.67 16.25 -8.65
CA ILE A 5 -1.42 15.00 -8.50
C ILE A 5 -0.48 13.79 -8.54
N LEU A 6 0.63 13.84 -9.27
CA LEU A 6 1.61 12.76 -9.38
C LEU A 6 2.79 12.93 -8.42
N ASP A 7 2.67 13.81 -7.43
CA ASP A 7 3.68 13.97 -6.39
C ASP A 7 3.76 12.70 -5.52
N PRO A 8 4.93 12.03 -5.45
CA PRO A 8 5.11 10.82 -4.63
C PRO A 8 4.80 11.05 -3.16
N MET A 9 5.08 12.23 -2.59
CA MET A 9 4.80 12.55 -1.19
C MET A 9 3.31 12.39 -0.88
N ILE A 10 2.44 12.92 -1.74
CA ILE A 10 0.99 12.89 -1.54
C ILE A 10 0.49 11.45 -1.52
N TRP A 11 0.93 10.63 -2.47
CA TRP A 11 0.52 9.23 -2.54
C TRP A 11 1.11 8.38 -1.42
N LEU A 12 2.35 8.62 -1.00
CA LEU A 12 2.94 7.96 0.17
C LEU A 12 2.11 8.21 1.44
N VAL A 13 1.64 9.44 1.65
CA VAL A 13 0.76 9.78 2.79
C VAL A 13 -0.60 9.11 2.65
N ILE A 14 -1.28 9.26 1.51
CA ILE A 14 -2.62 8.70 1.29
C ILE A 14 -2.59 7.18 1.47
N VAL A 15 -1.66 6.49 0.82
CA VAL A 15 -1.56 5.03 0.87
C VAL A 15 -1.08 4.57 2.24
N GLY A 16 -0.11 5.26 2.86
CA GLY A 16 0.36 4.93 4.20
C GLY A 16 -0.76 4.94 5.24
N LEU A 17 -1.63 5.96 5.20
CA LEU A 17 -2.80 6.08 6.09
C LEU A 17 -3.89 5.06 5.76
N ALA A 18 -4.21 4.88 4.47
CA ALA A 18 -5.20 3.89 4.04
C ALA A 18 -4.78 2.46 4.40
N HIS A 19 -3.49 2.13 4.22
CA HIS A 19 -2.91 0.86 4.63
C HIS A 19 -3.01 0.66 6.14
N ALA A 20 -2.63 1.67 6.94
CA ALA A 20 -2.68 1.56 8.39
C ALA A 20 -4.09 1.29 8.89
N VAL A 21 -5.06 2.11 8.46
CA VAL A 21 -6.42 2.06 8.98
C VAL A 21 -7.20 0.92 8.36
N MET A 22 -7.31 0.89 7.03
CA MET A 22 -8.19 -0.05 6.32
C MET A 22 -7.52 -1.40 6.12
N GLY A 23 -6.20 -1.41 5.87
CA GLY A 23 -5.44 -2.63 5.59
C GLY A 23 -5.03 -3.41 6.84
N VAL A 24 -4.87 -2.73 7.99
CA VAL A 24 -4.34 -3.37 9.20
C VAL A 24 -5.24 -3.17 10.43
N ILE A 25 -5.53 -1.95 10.86
CA ILE A 25 -6.21 -1.69 12.15
C ILE A 25 -7.66 -2.18 12.19
N ILE A 26 -8.45 -1.89 11.16
CA ILE A 26 -9.86 -2.31 11.07
C ILE A 26 -10.01 -3.84 11.01
N PRO A 27 -9.27 -4.57 10.17
CA PRO A 27 -9.39 -6.04 10.10
C PRO A 27 -8.68 -6.77 11.25
N LEU A 28 -8.02 -6.06 12.18
CA LEU A 28 -7.29 -6.67 13.28
C LEU A 28 -8.24 -7.31 14.31
N ASP A 29 -7.95 -8.54 14.70
CA ASP A 29 -8.57 -9.15 15.87
C ASP A 29 -7.80 -8.75 17.13
N TRP A 30 -8.33 -7.77 17.85
CA TRP A 30 -7.72 -7.24 19.06
C TRP A 30 -7.78 -8.22 20.26
N SER A 31 -8.54 -9.31 20.16
CA SER A 31 -8.58 -10.35 21.18
C SER A 31 -7.45 -11.38 21.01
N ASP A 32 -7.00 -11.63 19.77
CA ASP A 32 -5.97 -12.61 19.45
C ASP A 32 -4.54 -12.03 19.46
N ASP A 33 -3.65 -12.64 20.24
CA ASP A 33 -2.28 -12.15 20.41
C ASP A 33 -1.43 -12.32 19.13
N THR A 34 -1.71 -13.36 18.33
CA THR A 34 -1.02 -13.56 17.05
C THR A 34 -1.41 -12.46 16.07
N SER A 35 -2.70 -12.16 15.97
CA SER A 35 -3.25 -11.09 15.14
C SER A 35 -2.63 -9.75 15.52
N LYS A 36 -2.61 -9.39 16.81
CA LYS A 36 -1.93 -8.17 17.32
C LYS A 36 -0.45 -8.11 16.94
N MET A 37 0.29 -9.21 17.10
CA MET A 37 1.71 -9.27 16.76
C MET A 37 1.95 -9.08 15.26
N VAL A 38 1.20 -9.78 14.42
CA VAL A 38 1.31 -9.69 12.95
C VAL A 38 0.89 -8.31 12.47
N GLY A 39 -0.23 -7.76 12.98
CA GLY A 39 -0.68 -6.42 12.64
C GLY A 39 0.32 -5.34 13.02
N GLY A 40 0.94 -5.44 14.20
CA GLY A 40 2.02 -4.55 14.62
C GLY A 40 3.22 -4.59 13.66
N TYR A 41 3.60 -5.77 13.16
CA TYR A 41 4.65 -5.91 12.16
C TYR A 41 4.25 -5.30 10.81
N MET A 42 3.02 -5.52 10.35
CA MET A 42 2.52 -4.97 9.09
C MET A 42 2.50 -3.43 9.10
N LEU A 43 2.25 -2.79 10.25
CA LEU A 43 2.31 -1.33 10.38
C LEU A 43 3.71 -0.75 10.14
N LEU A 44 4.78 -1.54 10.14
CA LEU A 44 6.11 -1.08 9.76
C LEU A 44 6.10 -0.52 8.32
N THR A 45 5.34 -1.11 7.40
CA THR A 45 5.17 -0.57 6.04
C THR A 45 4.61 0.86 6.08
N THR A 46 3.59 1.13 6.90
CA THR A 46 3.07 2.49 7.08
C THR A 46 4.14 3.44 7.60
N VAL A 47 4.91 3.02 8.61
CA VAL A 47 5.99 3.85 9.17
C VAL A 47 7.03 4.17 8.11
N THR A 48 7.44 3.19 7.30
CA THR A 48 8.39 3.40 6.20
C THR A 48 7.84 4.34 5.14
N MET A 49 6.56 4.23 4.78
CA MET A 49 5.93 5.14 3.81
C MET A 49 5.86 6.58 4.31
N LEU A 50 5.48 6.78 5.57
CA LEU A 50 5.42 8.12 6.17
C LEU A 50 6.83 8.71 6.38
N TYR A 51 7.82 7.87 6.72
CA TYR A 51 9.22 8.29 6.74
C TYR A 51 9.66 8.77 5.35
N ALA A 52 9.40 7.99 4.29
CA ALA A 52 9.72 8.40 2.92
C ALA A 52 9.02 9.72 2.55
N ALA A 53 7.76 9.89 2.95
CA ALA A 53 6.98 11.10 2.65
C ALA A 53 7.55 12.36 3.31
N PHE A 54 8.01 12.28 4.55
CA PHE A 54 8.36 13.47 5.34
C PHE A 54 9.87 13.69 5.52
N MET A 55 10.69 12.67 5.27
CA MET A 55 12.13 12.69 5.56
C MET A 55 13.00 12.51 4.31
N MET A 56 12.39 12.37 3.14
CA MET A 56 13.10 12.25 1.86
C MET A 56 12.49 13.20 0.84
N GLU A 57 13.26 13.57 -0.17
CA GLU A 57 12.84 14.50 -1.22
C GLU A 57 13.39 14.06 -2.59
N GLY A 58 12.80 14.60 -3.65
CA GLY A 58 13.26 14.40 -5.02
C GLY A 58 13.24 12.94 -5.50
N GLU A 59 14.20 12.58 -6.35
CA GLU A 59 14.24 11.27 -6.99
C GLU A 59 14.34 10.11 -6.00
N GLU A 60 15.04 10.29 -4.86
CA GLU A 60 15.18 9.24 -3.85
C GLU A 60 13.85 8.91 -3.16
N GLN A 61 13.03 9.92 -2.86
CA GLN A 61 11.67 9.71 -2.36
C GLN A 61 10.83 8.93 -3.38
N ALA A 62 10.90 9.32 -4.65
CA ALA A 62 10.14 8.69 -5.72
C ALA A 62 10.56 7.22 -5.95
N ARG A 63 11.86 6.94 -5.95
CA ARG A 63 12.42 5.58 -6.03
C ARG A 63 11.94 4.72 -4.88
N LEU A 64 11.99 5.23 -3.65
CA LEU A 64 11.51 4.47 -2.49
C LEU A 64 9.99 4.23 -2.55
N ALA A 65 9.21 5.22 -3.00
CA ALA A 65 7.78 5.05 -3.24
C ALA A 65 7.49 3.93 -4.24
N LEU A 66 8.23 3.87 -5.35
CA LEU A 66 8.10 2.80 -6.35
C LEU A 66 8.51 1.44 -5.77
N VAL A 67 9.62 1.35 -5.05
CA VAL A 67 10.11 0.09 -4.45
C VAL A 67 9.12 -0.48 -3.43
N ILE A 68 8.41 0.38 -2.69
CA ILE A 68 7.37 -0.05 -1.76
C ILE A 68 6.08 -0.41 -2.50
N ALA A 69 5.54 0.50 -3.31
CA ALA A 69 4.20 0.37 -3.86
C ALA A 69 4.12 -0.56 -5.08
N GLY A 70 5.17 -0.62 -5.91
CA GLY A 70 5.21 -1.42 -7.13
C GLY A 70 4.98 -2.92 -6.86
N PRO A 71 5.77 -3.56 -5.98
CA PRO A 71 5.56 -4.96 -5.62
C PRO A 71 4.19 -5.25 -5.01
N VAL A 72 3.67 -4.35 -4.16
CA VAL A 72 2.33 -4.50 -3.55
C VAL A 72 1.24 -4.43 -4.62
N TRP A 73 1.35 -3.52 -5.58
CA TRP A 73 0.40 -3.43 -6.68
C TRP A 73 0.41 -4.68 -7.57
N VAL A 74 1.60 -5.18 -7.93
CA VAL A 74 1.76 -6.44 -8.68
C VAL A 74 1.16 -7.61 -7.91
N TRP A 75 1.35 -7.65 -6.59
CA TRP A 75 0.74 -8.65 -5.73
C TRP A 75 -0.79 -8.63 -5.84
N PHE A 76 -1.45 -7.46 -5.72
CA PHE A 76 -2.91 -7.37 -5.89
C PHE A 76 -3.37 -7.87 -7.26
N VAL A 77 -2.65 -7.52 -8.34
CA VAL A 77 -2.95 -7.99 -9.70
C VAL A 77 -2.93 -9.51 -9.77
N ILE A 78 -1.90 -10.16 -9.21
CA ILE A 78 -1.78 -11.63 -9.22
C ILE A 78 -2.92 -12.25 -8.39
N MET A 79 -3.15 -11.76 -7.17
CA MET A 79 -4.19 -12.29 -6.29
C MET A 79 -5.59 -12.22 -6.93
N CYS A 80 -5.93 -11.08 -7.55
CA CYS A 80 -7.21 -10.90 -8.23
C CYS A 80 -7.32 -11.76 -9.50
N SER A 81 -6.23 -11.88 -10.27
CA SER A 81 -6.19 -12.71 -11.49
C SER A 81 -6.46 -14.17 -11.18
N GLN A 82 -5.97 -14.65 -10.04
CA GLN A 82 -6.11 -16.03 -9.60
C GLN A 82 -7.34 -16.27 -8.71
N SER A 83 -8.10 -15.22 -8.38
CA SER A 83 -9.23 -15.28 -7.44
C SER A 83 -8.83 -15.96 -6.11
N LEU A 84 -7.64 -15.61 -5.60
CA LEU A 84 -7.13 -16.23 -4.38
C LEU A 84 -8.00 -15.87 -3.19
N GLU A 85 -8.17 -16.83 -2.29
CA GLU A 85 -8.94 -16.64 -1.07
C GLU A 85 -7.99 -16.40 0.09
N TRP A 86 -8.37 -15.49 0.99
CA TRP A 86 -7.67 -15.29 2.24
C TRP A 86 -8.66 -15.31 3.39
N THR A 87 -8.18 -15.74 4.55
CA THR A 87 -8.97 -15.85 5.77
C THR A 87 -8.34 -14.96 6.84
N MET A 88 -9.14 -14.06 7.41
CA MET A 88 -8.74 -13.23 8.55
C MET A 88 -9.78 -13.38 9.65
N GLY A 89 -9.39 -14.04 10.75
CA GLY A 89 -10.34 -14.52 11.75
C GLY A 89 -11.32 -15.52 11.12
N GLU A 90 -12.62 -15.28 11.30
CA GLU A 90 -13.70 -16.13 10.75
C GLU A 90 -14.12 -15.72 9.32
N ASN A 91 -13.64 -14.59 8.81
CA ASN A 91 -14.06 -14.07 7.51
C ASN A 91 -13.17 -14.60 6.41
N LYS A 92 -13.79 -15.33 5.48
CA LYS A 92 -13.18 -15.76 4.22
C LYS A 92 -13.53 -14.75 3.13
N THR A 93 -12.51 -14.15 2.52
CA THR A 93 -12.68 -13.18 1.43
C THR A 93 -11.97 -13.68 0.19
N THR A 94 -12.65 -13.64 -0.96
CA THR A 94 -12.06 -13.90 -2.27
C THR A 94 -11.53 -12.58 -2.83
N MET A 95 -10.30 -12.59 -3.33
CA MET A 95 -9.71 -11.41 -3.97
C MET A 95 -10.30 -11.25 -5.36
N THR A 96 -11.20 -10.30 -5.54
CA THR A 96 -11.86 -10.01 -6.82
C THR A 96 -11.44 -8.65 -7.35
N TRP A 97 -11.37 -8.51 -8.68
CA TRP A 97 -11.07 -7.23 -9.31
C TRP A 97 -12.00 -6.09 -8.88
N LYS A 98 -13.27 -6.39 -8.60
CA LYS A 98 -14.27 -5.40 -8.20
C LYS A 98 -14.03 -4.92 -6.76
N GLU A 99 -13.83 -5.83 -5.83
CA GLU A 99 -13.66 -5.50 -4.41
C GLU A 99 -12.27 -4.94 -4.12
N ASN A 100 -11.26 -5.36 -4.88
CA ASN A 100 -9.90 -4.86 -4.79
C ASN A 100 -9.61 -3.67 -5.72
N ALA A 101 -10.60 -3.12 -6.42
CA ALA A 101 -10.41 -1.92 -7.23
C ALA A 101 -9.85 -0.72 -6.42
N PRO A 102 -10.31 -0.44 -5.18
CA PRO A 102 -9.73 0.63 -4.36
C PRO A 102 -8.23 0.44 -4.06
N PRO A 103 -7.76 -0.69 -3.49
CA PRO A 103 -6.32 -0.89 -3.30
C PRO A 103 -5.54 -0.89 -4.61
N LEU A 104 -6.05 -1.53 -5.68
CA LEU A 104 -5.39 -1.49 -7.00
C LEU A 104 -5.16 -0.07 -7.50
N PHE A 105 -6.13 0.82 -7.29
CA PHE A 105 -6.00 2.21 -7.68
C PHE A 105 -4.97 2.95 -6.83
N ILE A 106 -5.10 2.95 -5.50
CA ILE A 106 -4.24 3.78 -4.65
C ILE A 106 -2.78 3.31 -4.66
N TRP A 107 -2.54 1.98 -4.66
CA TRP A 107 -1.19 1.42 -4.77
C TRP A 107 -0.61 1.64 -6.17
N GLY A 108 -1.44 1.54 -7.20
CA GLY A 108 -1.03 1.77 -8.59
C GLY A 108 -0.63 3.22 -8.82
N MET A 109 -1.39 4.17 -8.28
CA MET A 109 -1.05 5.60 -8.36
C MET A 109 0.25 5.92 -7.62
N CYS A 110 0.46 5.36 -6.42
CA CYS A 110 1.71 5.54 -5.69
C CYS A 110 2.93 4.95 -6.42
N ALA A 111 2.76 3.77 -7.03
CA ALA A 111 3.81 3.16 -7.85
C ALA A 111 4.09 4.00 -9.11
N LEU A 112 3.05 4.48 -9.78
CA LEU A 112 3.18 5.30 -10.99
C LEU A 112 3.84 6.66 -10.69
N SER A 113 3.43 7.34 -9.62
CA SER A 113 4.08 8.60 -9.19
C SER A 113 5.55 8.36 -8.86
N GLY A 114 5.86 7.26 -8.16
CA GLY A 114 7.24 6.89 -7.86
C GLY A 114 8.06 6.64 -9.13
N LEU A 115 7.53 5.90 -10.10
CA LEU A 115 8.21 5.62 -11.36
C LEU A 115 8.49 6.90 -12.16
N LEU A 116 7.48 7.76 -12.32
CA LEU A 116 7.63 8.99 -13.11
C LEU A 116 8.54 10.01 -12.42
N GLY A 117 8.59 10.04 -11.09
CA GLY A 117 9.49 10.91 -10.32
C GLY A 117 10.90 10.34 -10.08
N SER A 118 11.16 9.08 -10.47
CA SER A 118 12.40 8.37 -10.10
C SER A 118 13.65 8.78 -10.87
N GLY A 119 13.49 9.47 -12.01
CA GLY A 119 14.57 9.71 -12.97
C GLY A 119 15.08 8.45 -13.68
N TRP A 120 14.35 7.32 -13.60
CA TRP A 120 14.68 6.09 -14.33
C TRP A 120 14.09 6.02 -15.74
N LEU A 121 13.11 6.88 -16.04
CA LEU A 121 12.50 7.09 -17.35
C LEU A 121 12.79 8.51 -17.81
#